data_AF-K2B294-F1
#
_entry.id   AF-K2B294-F1
#
_cell.length_a   1.000
_cell.length_b   1.000
_cell.length_c   1.000
_cell.angle_alpha   90.00
_cell.angle_beta   90.00
_cell.angle_gamma   90.00
#
_symmetry.space_group_name_H-M   'P 1'
#
loop_
_entity.id
_entity.type
_entity.pdbx_description
1 polymer ?
#
loop_
_entity_poly.entity_id
_entity_poly.type
_entity_poly.pdbx_seq_one_letter_code
_entity_poly.pdbx_strand_id
1 'polypeptide(L)'
;MQTDYQGLSQSEVIKQRTEFGLNILPEAPPPNNLSVFLSQLKNPLVYVLLFASVLTILINHISDTIIILFAVILNTTLGYIQERKASLALRALKKYITHSATVIRDGKHQTIHTTHLVPGDIV
;
A
#
# COMPACT_ATOMS: atom_id res chain seq x y z
N MET A 1 -9.56 6.45 -35.37
CA MET A 1 -8.36 6.97 -34.68
C MET A 1 -7.18 6.72 -35.60
N GLN A 2 -6.67 7.77 -36.25
CA GLN A 2 -5.47 7.69 -37.09
C GLN A 2 -4.27 7.51 -36.15
N THR A 3 -3.71 6.31 -36.10
CA THR A 3 -2.44 6.05 -35.40
C THR A 3 -1.33 6.68 -36.22
N ASP A 4 -0.92 7.88 -35.84
CA ASP A 4 0.29 8.50 -36.37
C ASP A 4 1.51 7.73 -35.86
N TYR A 5 2.25 7.09 -36.77
CA TYR A 5 3.46 6.34 -36.45
C TYR A 5 4.59 7.22 -35.89
N GLN A 6 4.44 8.56 -35.97
CA GLN A 6 5.38 9.50 -35.37
C GLN A 6 5.17 9.71 -33.86
N GLY A 7 4.06 9.21 -33.30
CA GLY A 7 3.73 9.40 -31.88
C GLY A 7 3.38 10.86 -31.53
N LEU A 8 3.35 11.17 -30.23
CA LEU A 8 2.94 12.50 -29.75
C LEU A 8 4.06 13.54 -29.95
N SER A 9 3.69 14.77 -30.31
CA SER A 9 4.62 15.90 -30.30
C SER A 9 4.85 16.45 -28.89
N GLN A 10 5.99 17.11 -28.65
CA GLN A 10 6.27 17.77 -27.35
C GLN A 10 5.16 18.72 -26.89
N SER A 11 4.54 19.48 -27.81
CA SER A 11 3.46 20.42 -27.47
C SER A 11 2.20 19.69 -27.00
N GLU A 12 1.85 18.56 -27.62
CA GLU A 12 0.71 17.72 -27.20
C GLU A 12 0.97 17.07 -25.85
N VAL A 13 2.19 16.59 -25.60
CA VAL A 13 2.57 16.05 -24.29
C VAL A 13 2.43 17.08 -23.20
N ILE A 14 2.91 18.31 -23.43
CA ILE A 14 2.80 19.40 -22.45
C ILE A 14 1.33 19.68 -22.16
N LYS A 15 0.51 19.81 -23.22
CA LYS A 15 -0.93 20.05 -23.09
C LYS A 15 -1.62 18.95 -22.29
N GLN A 16 -1.39 17.69 -22.62
CA GLN A 16 -1.97 16.56 -21.90
C GLN A 16 -1.45 16.43 -20.48
N ARG A 17 -0.17 16.74 -20.22
CA ARG A 17 0.37 16.74 -18.86
C ARG A 17 -0.26 17.83 -17.99
N THR A 18 -0.57 19.00 -18.56
CA THR A 18 -1.33 20.04 -17.83
C THR A 18 -2.77 19.64 -17.55
N GLU A 19 -3.40 18.86 -18.42
CA GLU A 19 -4.79 18.42 -18.28
C GLU A 19 -4.95 17.22 -17.34
N PHE A 20 -4.09 16.20 -17.49
CA PHE A 20 -4.21 14.93 -16.76
C PHE A 20 -3.21 14.78 -15.61
N GLY A 21 -2.18 15.62 -15.54
CA GLY A 21 -1.13 15.51 -14.53
C GLY A 21 -0.13 14.39 -14.78
N LEU A 22 0.57 13.96 -13.73
CA LEU A 22 1.53 12.85 -13.79
C LEU A 22 0.80 11.51 -13.64
N ASN A 23 1.30 10.47 -14.31
CA ASN A 23 0.81 9.11 -14.18
C ASN A 23 1.30 8.47 -12.87
N ILE A 24 0.77 8.98 -11.74
CA ILE A 24 1.09 8.55 -10.38
C ILE A 24 -0.21 8.10 -9.73
N LEU A 25 -0.25 6.85 -9.26
CA LEU A 25 -1.36 6.37 -8.43
C LEU A 25 -1.25 6.97 -7.03
N PRO A 26 -2.35 7.49 -6.45
CA PRO A 26 -2.32 8.02 -5.09
C PRO A 26 -1.89 6.93 -4.10
N GLU A 27 -0.88 7.22 -3.28
CA GLU A 27 -0.47 6.29 -2.22
C GLU A 27 -1.53 6.28 -1.11
N ALA A 28 -1.95 5.08 -0.71
CA ALA A 28 -2.78 4.94 0.48
C ALA A 28 -2.02 5.48 1.70
N PRO A 29 -2.65 6.30 2.55
CA PRO A 29 -2.02 6.78 3.76
C PRO A 29 -1.62 5.58 4.64
N PRO A 30 -0.52 5.69 5.40
CA PRO A 30 -0.18 4.64 6.36
C PRO A 30 -1.36 4.40 7.30
N PRO A 31 -1.63 3.13 7.68
CA PRO A 31 -2.77 2.84 8.54
C PRO A 31 -2.62 3.56 9.88
N ASN A 32 -3.70 4.25 10.30
CA ASN A 32 -3.73 4.98 11.56
C ASN A 32 -3.64 3.98 12.74
N ASN A 33 -2.99 4.35 13.85
CA ASN A 33 -2.79 3.47 15.00
C ASN A 33 -4.11 2.88 15.53
N LEU A 34 -5.19 3.68 15.54
CA LEU A 34 -6.52 3.21 15.91
C LEU A 34 -7.10 2.23 14.90
N SER A 35 -6.84 2.42 13.60
CA SER A 35 -7.30 1.49 12.56
C SER A 35 -6.61 0.13 12.67
N VAL A 36 -5.33 0.10 13.05
CA VAL A 36 -4.58 -1.14 13.30
C VAL A 36 -5.10 -1.84 14.55
N PHE A 37 -5.45 -1.08 15.59
CA PHE A 37 -6.08 -1.65 16.79
C PHE A 37 -7.46 -2.24 16.48
N LEU A 38 -8.31 -1.53 15.72
CA LEU A 38 -9.62 -2.05 15.31
C LEU A 38 -9.51 -3.24 14.35
N SER A 39 -8.46 -3.34 13.52
CA SER A 39 -8.25 -4.52 12.68
C SER A 39 -7.83 -5.74 13.51
N GLN A 40 -7.09 -5.56 14.60
CA GLN A 40 -6.78 -6.65 15.55
C GLN A 40 -8.06 -7.24 16.17
N LEU A 41 -9.09 -6.44 16.46
CA LEU A 41 -10.38 -6.94 16.94
C LEU A 41 -11.12 -7.85 15.94
N LYS A 42 -10.76 -7.78 14.65
CA LYS A 42 -11.30 -8.66 13.59
C LYS A 42 -10.48 -9.95 13.41
N ASN A 43 -9.39 -10.12 14.16
CA ASN A 43 -8.55 -11.30 14.09
C ASN A 43 -9.24 -12.48 14.81
N PRO A 44 -9.44 -13.64 14.15
CA PRO A 44 -10.04 -14.82 14.76
C PRO A 44 -9.39 -15.24 16.09
N LEU A 45 -8.07 -15.06 16.23
CA LEU A 45 -7.35 -15.36 17.47
C LEU A 45 -7.77 -14.46 18.63
N VAL A 46 -8.13 -13.20 18.37
CA VAL A 46 -8.59 -12.26 19.40
C VAL A 46 -9.94 -12.70 19.96
N TYR A 47 -10.83 -13.27 19.15
CA TYR A 47 -12.08 -13.84 19.65
C TYR A 47 -11.86 -15.03 20.59
N VAL A 48 -10.88 -15.89 20.29
CA VAL A 48 -10.49 -17.00 21.18
C VAL A 48 -9.98 -16.46 22.52
N LEU A 49 -9.14 -15.42 22.50
CA LEU A 49 -8.60 -14.82 23.72
C LEU A 49 -9.68 -14.11 24.54
N LEU A 50 -10.59 -13.36 23.90
CA LEU A 50 -11.73 -12.74 24.57
C LEU A 50 -12.64 -13.77 25.23
N PHE A 51 -12.93 -14.87 24.54
CA PHE A 51 -13.71 -15.97 25.10
C PHE A 51 -13.00 -16.61 26.31
N ALA A 52 -11.69 -16.89 26.19
CA ALA A 52 -10.89 -17.39 27.29
C ALA A 52 -10.88 -16.43 28.48
N SER A 53 -10.70 -15.13 28.27
CA SER A 53 -10.77 -14.12 29.34
C SER A 53 -12.10 -14.12 30.09
N VAL A 54 -13.23 -14.24 29.38
CA VAL A 54 -14.56 -14.32 30.02
C VAL A 54 -14.65 -15.58 30.90
N LEU A 55 -14.19 -16.73 30.41
CA LEU A 55 -14.18 -17.97 31.19
C LEU A 55 -13.28 -17.85 32.43
N THR A 56 -12.09 -17.27 32.29
CA THR A 56 -11.15 -17.09 33.41
C THR A 56 -11.69 -16.18 34.51
N ILE A 57 -12.39 -15.10 34.13
CA ILE A 57 -13.03 -14.19 35.09
C ILE A 57 -14.13 -14.91 35.88
N LEU A 58 -14.93 -15.76 35.21
CA LEU A 58 -15.96 -16.56 35.87
C LEU A 58 -15.36 -17.52 36.92
N ILE A 59 -14.12 -17.98 36.71
CA ILE A 59 -13.40 -18.88 37.64
C ILE A 59 -12.58 -18.08 38.68
N ASN A 60 -12.56 -16.74 38.60
CA ASN A 60 -11.89 -15.83 39.53
C ASN A 60 -10.36 -16.03 39.65
N HIS A 61 -9.71 -16.52 38.59
CA HIS A 61 -8.26 -16.74 38.53
C HIS A 61 -7.51 -15.49 38.01
N ILE A 62 -7.00 -14.68 38.94
CA ILE A 62 -6.28 -13.44 38.62
C ILE A 62 -4.96 -13.72 37.89
N SER A 63 -4.25 -14.81 38.23
CA SER A 63 -2.99 -15.19 37.59
C SER A 63 -3.14 -15.44 36.08
N ASP A 64 -4.17 -16.18 35.70
CA ASP A 64 -4.45 -16.51 34.30
C ASP A 64 -4.88 -15.27 33.50
N THR A 65 -5.63 -14.36 34.14
CA THR A 65 -6.02 -13.08 33.54
C THR A 65 -4.80 -12.25 33.15
N ILE A 66 -3.77 -12.20 34.01
CA ILE A 66 -2.51 -11.47 33.74
C ILE A 66 -1.77 -12.08 32.55
N ILE A 67 -1.71 -13.41 32.46
CA ILE A 67 -1.05 -14.11 31.33
C ILE A 67 -1.74 -13.79 30.01
N ILE A 68 -3.07 -13.84 29.98
CA ILE A 68 -3.84 -13.54 28.77
C ILE A 68 -3.66 -12.07 28.35
N LEU A 69 -3.69 -11.14 29.31
CA LEU A 69 -3.48 -9.72 29.02
C LEU A 69 -2.07 -9.47 28.44
N PHE A 70 -1.05 -10.12 29.01
CA PHE A 70 0.32 -10.04 28.49
C PHE A 70 0.43 -10.60 27.07
N ALA A 71 -0.23 -11.73 26.78
CA ALA A 71 -0.27 -12.31 25.45
C ALA A 71 -0.93 -11.37 24.42
N VAL A 72 -2.02 -10.69 24.78
CA VAL A 72 -2.68 -9.68 23.93
C VAL A 72 -1.76 -8.50 23.63
N ILE A 73 -1.05 -7.99 24.64
CA ILE A 73 -0.08 -6.88 24.46
C ILE A 73 1.05 -7.31 23.53
N LEU A 74 1.62 -8.50 23.74
CA LEU A 74 2.67 -9.04 22.88
C LEU A 74 2.18 -9.22 21.44
N ASN A 75 1.02 -9.83 21.25
CA ASN A 75 0.46 -10.05 19.91
C ASN A 75 0.18 -8.72 19.19
N THR A 76 -0.37 -7.73 19.90
CA THR A 76 -0.61 -6.39 19.33
C THR A 76 0.69 -5.71 18.91
N THR A 77 1.71 -5.78 19.76
CA THR A 77 3.03 -5.17 19.51
C THR A 77 3.75 -5.85 18.34
N LEU A 78 3.78 -7.18 18.35
CA LEU A 78 4.37 -7.97 17.25
C LEU A 78 3.61 -7.73 15.96
N GLY A 79 2.28 -7.75 15.98
CA GLY A 79 1.43 -7.46 14.82
C GLY A 79 1.70 -6.08 14.24
N TYR A 80 1.82 -5.04 15.08
CA TYR A 80 2.18 -3.69 14.63
C TYR A 80 3.56 -3.65 13.94
N ILE A 81 4.57 -4.29 14.54
CA ILE A 81 5.91 -4.35 13.96
C ILE A 81 5.90 -5.12 12.63
N GLN A 82 5.17 -6.24 12.56
CA GLN A 82 5.04 -7.06 11.36
C GLN A 82 4.36 -6.29 10.24
N GLU A 83 3.25 -5.61 10.51
CA GLU A 83 2.50 -4.79 9.55
C GLU A 83 3.38 -3.67 8.98
N ARG A 84 4.12 -2.96 9.85
CA ARG A 84 5.04 -1.91 9.40
C ARG A 84 6.18 -2.46 8.55
N LYS A 85 6.76 -3.60 8.92
CA LYS A 85 7.81 -4.26 8.13
C LYS A 85 7.29 -4.69 6.76
N ALA A 86 6.10 -5.28 6.69
CA ALA A 86 5.47 -5.67 5.43
C ALA A 86 5.18 -4.47 4.54
N SER A 87 4.63 -3.39 5.11
CA SER A 87 4.36 -2.14 4.38
C SER A 87 5.65 -1.52 3.83
N LEU A 88 6.72 -1.48 4.62
CA LEU A 88 8.02 -0.97 4.18
C LEU A 88 8.63 -1.83 3.08
N ALA A 89 8.54 -3.17 3.19
CA ALA A 89 9.04 -4.08 2.17
C ALA A 89 8.32 -3.88 0.83
N LEU A 90 6.99 -3.72 0.85
CA LEU A 90 6.20 -3.42 -0.35
C LEU A 90 6.57 -2.05 -0.94
N ARG A 91 6.73 -1.01 -0.10
CA ARG A 91 7.18 0.31 -0.57
C ARG A 91 8.57 0.25 -1.21
N ALA A 92 9.50 -0.48 -0.60
CA ALA A 92 10.83 -0.67 -1.16
C ALA A 92 10.78 -1.40 -2.50
N LEU A 93 10.02 -2.51 -2.60
CA LEU A 93 9.84 -3.24 -3.84
C LEU A 93 9.26 -2.35 -4.96
N LYS A 94 8.24 -1.55 -4.65
CA LYS A 94 7.68 -0.57 -5.60
C LYS A 94 8.72 0.45 -6.07
N LYS A 95 9.67 0.86 -5.22
CA LYS A 95 10.74 1.80 -5.56
C LYS A 95 11.86 1.15 -6.39
N TYR A 96 12.11 -0.15 -6.23
CA TYR A 96 13.11 -0.90 -7.00
C TYR A 96 12.65 -1.24 -8.42
N ILE A 97 11.34 -1.31 -8.65
CA ILE A 97 10.79 -1.41 -10.00
C ILE A 97 10.89 -0.01 -10.61
N THR A 98 12.01 0.28 -11.27
CA THR A 98 12.12 1.47 -12.13
C THR A 98 11.14 1.28 -13.28
N HIS A 99 9.97 1.89 -13.14
CA HIS A 99 8.97 1.92 -14.20
C HIS A 99 9.48 2.89 -15.28
N SER A 100 10.20 2.34 -16.25
CA SER A 100 10.58 3.04 -17.48
C SER A 100 9.83 2.42 -18.64
N ALA A 101 9.30 3.26 -19.52
CA ALA A 101 8.64 2.86 -20.75
C ALA A 101 9.37 3.48 -21.93
N THR A 102 9.56 2.73 -23.01
CA THR A 102 10.01 3.27 -24.29
C THR A 102 8.78 3.78 -25.02
N VAL A 103 8.79 5.02 -25.46
CA VAL A 103 7.69 5.61 -26.22
C VAL A 103 8.20 6.25 -27.51
N ILE A 104 7.32 6.40 -28.49
CA ILE A 104 7.59 7.17 -29.70
C ILE A 104 7.01 8.57 -29.52
N ARG A 105 7.85 9.60 -29.59
CA ARG A 105 7.45 11.01 -29.61
C ARG A 105 8.31 11.80 -30.60
N ASP A 106 7.71 12.74 -31.31
CA ASP A 106 8.37 13.47 -32.42
C ASP A 106 9.11 12.52 -33.41
N GLY A 107 8.55 11.34 -33.66
CA GLY A 107 9.12 10.29 -34.52
C GLY A 107 10.33 9.54 -33.96
N LYS A 108 10.69 9.75 -32.69
CA LYS A 108 11.87 9.14 -32.05
C LYS A 108 11.49 8.25 -30.88
N HIS A 109 12.18 7.12 -30.75
CA HIS A 109 12.11 6.30 -29.55
C HIS A 109 12.84 6.98 -28.40
N GLN A 110 12.16 7.12 -27.27
CA GLN A 110 12.72 7.67 -26.04
C GLN A 110 12.30 6.83 -24.85
N THR A 111 13.24 6.56 -23.95
CA THR A 111 12.95 5.88 -22.69
C THR A 111 12.64 6.92 -21.63
N ILE A 112 11.40 6.92 -21.13
CA ILE A 112 10.92 7.85 -20.12
C ILE A 112 10.45 7.11 -18.88
N HIS A 113 10.48 7.78 -17.73
CA HIS A 113 9.84 7.24 -16.54
C HIS A 113 8.32 7.13 -16.77
N THR A 114 7.69 6.03 -16.35
CA THR A 114 6.26 5.75 -16.56
C THR A 114 5.34 6.80 -15.95
N THR A 115 5.81 7.57 -14.96
CA THR A 115 5.08 8.73 -14.40
C THR A 115 4.92 9.89 -15.39
N HIS A 116 5.73 9.93 -16.44
CA HIS A 116 5.69 10.93 -17.50
C HIS A 116 4.88 10.49 -18.73
N LEU A 117 4.28 9.30 -18.70
CA LEU A 117 3.32 8.86 -19.70
C LEU A 117 2.07 9.74 -19.66
N VAL A 118 1.52 10.01 -20.84
CA VAL A 118 0.25 10.70 -21.02
C VAL A 118 -0.67 9.85 -21.91
N PRO A 119 -2.00 10.01 -21.81
CA PRO A 119 -2.93 9.29 -22.69
C PRO A 119 -2.57 9.48 -24.17
N GLY A 120 -2.53 8.42 -24.97
CA GLY A 120 -2.15 8.51 -26.39
C GLY A 120 -0.66 8.39 -26.69
N ASP A 121 0.21 8.20 -25.70
CA ASP A 121 1.58 7.71 -25.94
C ASP A 121 1.55 6.35 -26.64
N ILE A 122 2.44 6.17 -27.63
CA ILE A 122 2.70 4.89 -28.29
C ILE A 122 3.86 4.24 -27.54
N VAL A 123 3.60 3.09 -26.92
CA VAL A 123 4.52 2.34 -26.04
C VAL A 123 4.92 1.01 -26.68
#